data_AF-A0A4C1UEP2-F1
#
_entry.id   AF-A0A4C1UEP2-F1
#
_cell.length_a   1.000
_cell.length_b   1.000
_cell.length_c   1.000
_cell.angle_alpha   90.00
_cell.angle_beta   90.00
_cell.angle_gamma   90.00
#
_symmetry.space_group_name_H-M   'P 1'
#
loop_
_entity.id
_entity.type
_entity.pdbx_description
1 polymer ?
#
loop_
_entity_poly.entity_id
_entity_poly.type
_entity_poly.pdbx_seq_one_letter_code
_entity_poly.pdbx_strand_id
1 'polypeptide(L)'
;MMCVNIALSAACERFYSRVSELKIACVCLLQKSSDVKLRRMAKNVIRLCSVRCEKFRACGLFTVDAALPLRLAGLVATYSIVLLQFEFL
;
A
#
# COMPACT_ATOMS: atom_id res chain seq x y z
N MET A 1 -19.52 4.82 -4.30
CA MET A 1 -18.55 4.47 -3.24
C MET A 1 -17.47 3.47 -3.67
N MET A 2 -17.79 2.40 -4.43
CA MET A 2 -16.76 1.44 -4.91
C MET A 2 -15.67 2.07 -5.79
N CYS A 3 -16.00 2.96 -6.71
CA CYS A 3 -15.01 3.58 -7.61
C CYS A 3 -13.93 4.37 -6.86
N VAL A 4 -14.27 5.01 -5.74
CA VAL A 4 -13.32 5.77 -4.91
C VAL A 4 -12.33 4.82 -4.22
N ASN A 5 -12.81 3.68 -3.70
CA ASN A 5 -11.94 2.66 -3.10
C ASN A 5 -10.99 2.04 -4.12
N ILE A 6 -11.48 1.79 -5.35
CA ILE A 6 -10.65 1.27 -6.44
C ILE A 6 -9.58 2.29 -6.83
N ALA A 7 -9.96 3.56 -7.02
CA ALA A 7 -9.02 4.63 -7.38
C ALA A 7 -7.96 4.86 -6.29
N LEU A 8 -8.37 4.87 -5.02
CA LEU A 8 -7.47 4.99 -3.88
C LEU A 8 -6.49 3.82 -3.81
N SER A 9 -7.01 2.59 -3.95
CA SER A 9 -6.17 1.38 -3.96
C SER A 9 -5.16 1.40 -5.09
N ALA A 10 -5.56 1.79 -6.30
CA ALA A 10 -4.66 1.89 -7.45
C ALA A 10 -3.59 2.98 -7.28
N ALA A 11 -3.96 4.14 -6.70
CA ALA A 11 -3.02 5.22 -6.40
C ALA A 11 -1.99 4.80 -5.33
N CYS A 12 -2.44 4.12 -4.28
CA CYS A 12 -1.58 3.59 -3.24
C CYS A 12 -0.62 2.52 -3.80
N GLU A 13 -1.11 1.59 -4.61
CA GLU A 13 -0.27 0.58 -5.27
C GLU A 13 0.85 1.21 -6.09
N ARG A 14 0.51 2.19 -6.95
CA ARG A 14 1.50 2.95 -7.73
C ARG A 14 2.53 3.63 -6.83
N PHE A 15 2.07 4.23 -5.73
CA PHE A 15 2.96 4.87 -4.77
C PHE A 15 3.92 3.85 -4.12
N TYR A 16 3.44 2.68 -3.68
CA TYR A 16 4.31 1.64 -3.11
C TYR A 16 5.35 1.13 -4.10
N SER A 17 4.96 0.90 -5.35
CA SER A 17 5.89 0.48 -6.40
C SER A 17 7.01 1.51 -6.59
N ARG A 18 6.69 2.81 -6.62
CA ARG A 18 7.70 3.88 -6.69
C ARG A 18 8.59 3.95 -5.46
N VAL A 19 8.04 3.75 -4.27
CA VAL A 19 8.85 3.70 -3.03
C VAL A 19 9.77 2.47 -3.03
N SER A 20 9.31 1.33 -3.55
CA SER A 20 10.13 0.13 -3.69
C SER A 20 11.29 0.36 -4.67
N GLU A 21 11.02 0.90 -5.86
CA GLU A 21 12.02 1.31 -6.85
C GLU A 21 13.05 2.28 -6.24
N LEU A 22 12.58 3.29 -5.49
CA LEU A 22 13.44 4.25 -4.79
C LEU A 22 14.35 3.57 -3.77
N LYS A 23 13.84 2.61 -2.98
CA LYS A 23 14.65 1.84 -2.02
C LYS A 23 15.74 1.05 -2.74
N ILE A 24 15.40 0.38 -3.84
CA ILE A 24 16.36 -0.38 -4.66
C ILE A 24 17.47 0.56 -5.20
N ALA A 25 17.09 1.72 -5.73
CA ALA A 25 18.05 2.72 -6.19
C ALA A 25 18.97 3.22 -5.07
N CYS A 26 18.43 3.48 -3.87
CA CYS A 26 19.22 3.88 -2.70
C CYS A 26 20.19 2.79 -2.24
N VAL A 27 19.79 1.51 -2.31
CA VAL A 27 20.67 0.36 -2.01
C VAL A 27 21.81 0.27 -3.03
N CYS A 28 21.51 0.45 -4.32
CA CYS A 28 22.53 0.48 -5.38
C CYS A 28 23.52 1.65 -5.18
N LEU A 29 23.01 2.84 -4.82
CA LEU A 29 23.84 3.99 -4.45
C LEU A 29 24.73 3.70 -3.23
N LEU A 30 24.22 2.98 -2.24
CA LEU A 30 24.99 2.59 -1.05
C LEU A 30 26.15 1.63 -1.35
N GLN A 31 26.03 0.80 -2.40
CA GLN A 31 27.08 -0.11 -2.85
C GLN A 31 28.11 0.61 -3.74
N LYS A 32 27.68 1.54 -4.60
CA LYS A 32 28.55 2.23 -5.56
C LYS A 32 29.30 3.45 -4.98
N SER A 33 28.74 4.14 -4.01
CA SER A 33 29.33 5.39 -3.50
C SER A 33 30.34 5.14 -2.38
N SER A 34 31.55 5.70 -2.54
CA SER A 34 32.53 5.85 -1.44
C SER A 34 32.24 7.09 -0.57
N ASP A 35 31.40 8.02 -1.05
CA ASP A 35 31.04 9.24 -0.35
C ASP A 35 30.12 8.95 0.85
N VAL A 36 30.66 9.22 2.04
CA VAL A 36 29.98 9.04 3.34
C VAL A 36 28.70 9.88 3.43
N LYS A 37 28.67 11.09 2.84
CA LYS A 37 27.48 11.96 2.88
C LYS A 37 26.35 11.35 2.07
N LEU A 38 26.65 10.88 0.86
CA LEU A 38 25.69 10.24 -0.04
C LEU A 38 25.13 8.94 0.57
N ARG A 39 26.00 8.12 1.18
CA ARG A 39 25.58 6.90 1.90
C ARG A 39 24.68 7.20 3.09
N ARG A 40 24.98 8.25 3.87
CA ARG A 40 24.15 8.67 5.00
C ARG A 40 22.77 9.13 4.52
N MET A 41 22.72 9.92 3.45
CA MET A 41 21.47 10.36 2.83
C MET A 41 20.63 9.16 2.35
N ALA A 42 21.23 8.24 1.58
CA ALA A 42 20.55 7.04 1.10
C ALA A 42 20.01 6.17 2.24
N LYS A 43 20.77 5.98 3.33
CA LYS A 43 20.29 5.28 4.53
C LYS A 43 19.10 5.97 5.19
N ASN A 44 19.14 7.30 5.31
CA ASN A 44 18.05 8.06 5.89
C ASN A 44 16.77 7.96 5.05
N VAL A 45 16.89 8.00 3.72
CA VAL A 45 15.76 7.80 2.79
C VAL A 45 15.18 6.41 2.95
N ILE A 46 16.01 5.35 2.94
CA ILE A 46 15.54 3.98 3.16
C ILE A 46 14.82 3.85 4.51
N ARG A 47 15.41 4.39 5.59
CA ARG A 47 14.81 4.34 6.93
C ARG A 47 13.47 5.06 6.98
N LEU A 48 13.38 6.25 6.39
CA LEU A 48 12.13 7.02 6.33
C LEU A 48 11.05 6.26 5.55
N CYS A 49 11.40 5.71 4.38
CA CYS A 49 10.48 4.92 3.57
C CYS A 49 10.07 3.61 4.27
N SER A 50 10.94 2.99 5.06
CA SER A 50 10.59 1.78 5.82
C SER A 50 9.65 2.07 6.98
N VAL A 51 9.84 3.16 7.72
CA VAL A 51 8.94 3.50 8.84
C VAL A 51 7.60 4.05 8.34
N ARG A 52 7.62 4.90 7.30
CA ARG A 52 6.46 5.70 6.90
C ARG A 52 5.64 5.07 5.76
N CYS A 53 6.25 4.18 4.97
CA CYS A 53 5.60 3.55 3.81
C CYS A 53 5.51 2.02 3.93
N GLU A 54 5.72 1.44 5.12
CA GLU A 54 5.67 -0.02 5.30
C GLU A 54 4.30 -0.63 4.96
N LYS A 55 3.23 0.15 5.18
CA LYS A 55 1.85 -0.07 4.74
C LYS A 55 1.03 1.14 5.18
N PHE A 56 0.64 2.00 4.25
CA PHE A 56 -0.46 2.95 4.43
C PHE A 56 -1.70 2.19 4.93
N ARG A 57 -2.12 2.51 6.14
CA ARG A 57 -3.35 2.03 6.73
C ARG A 57 -4.45 3.07 6.47
N ALA A 58 -5.45 2.74 5.67
CA ALA A 58 -6.67 3.55 5.59
C ALA A 58 -7.41 3.43 6.92
N CYS A 59 -7.71 4.58 7.52
CA CYS A 59 -8.40 4.71 8.80
C CYS A 59 -7.74 3.91 9.96
N GLY A 60 -6.44 3.59 9.86
CA GLY A 60 -5.74 2.75 10.84
C GLY A 60 -6.16 1.27 10.87
N LEU A 61 -7.19 0.89 10.11
CA LEU A 61 -7.89 -0.39 10.22
C LEU A 61 -7.56 -1.35 9.06
N PHE A 62 -7.30 -0.81 7.86
CA PHE A 62 -7.07 -1.61 6.67
C PHE A 62 -5.76 -1.21 6.01
N THR A 63 -4.87 -2.17 5.80
CA THR A 63 -3.76 -1.99 4.87
C THR A 63 -4.34 -1.73 3.49
N VAL A 64 -4.08 -0.54 2.94
CA VAL A 64 -4.48 -0.22 1.56
C VAL A 64 -3.54 -1.00 0.67
N ASP A 65 -4.06 -2.10 0.18
CA ASP A 65 -3.41 -3.08 -0.68
C ASP A 65 -4.32 -3.27 -1.90
N ALA A 66 -3.79 -3.68 -3.04
CA ALA A 66 -4.54 -3.91 -4.28
C ALA A 66 -5.74 -4.87 -4.09
N ALA A 67 -5.69 -5.74 -3.08
CA ALA A 67 -6.77 -6.66 -2.71
C ALA A 67 -7.86 -6.03 -1.82
N LEU A 68 -7.68 -4.81 -1.29
CA LEU A 68 -8.65 -4.17 -0.40
C LEU A 68 -10.04 -3.97 -1.06
N PRO A 69 -10.15 -3.49 -2.31
CA PRO A 69 -11.44 -3.36 -2.98
C PRO A 69 -12.13 -4.71 -3.19
N LEU A 70 -11.34 -5.76 -3.49
CA LEU A 70 -11.85 -7.11 -3.68
C LEU A 70 -12.42 -7.69 -2.38
N ARG A 71 -11.72 -7.50 -1.26
CA ARG A 71 -12.19 -7.94 0.07
C ARG A 71 -13.45 -7.21 0.50
N LEU A 72 -13.54 -5.91 0.25
CA LEU A 72 -14.73 -5.11 0.54
C LEU A 72 -15.92 -5.54 -0.33
N ALA A 73 -15.71 -5.79 -1.62
CA ALA A 73 -16.73 -6.30 -2.52
C ALA A 73 -17.26 -7.68 -2.08
N GLY A 74 -16.36 -8.58 -1.65
CA GLY A 74 -16.73 -9.87 -1.09
C GLY A 74 -17.59 -9.73 0.17
N LEU A 75 -17.20 -8.87 1.12
CA LEU A 75 -17.97 -8.62 2.33
C LEU A 75 -19.39 -8.11 2.02
N VAL A 76 -19.50 -7.12 1.13
CA VAL A 76 -20.79 -6.57 0.70
C VAL A 76 -21.64 -7.66 0.05
N ALA A 77 -21.07 -8.45 -0.86
CA ALA A 77 -21.80 -9.54 -1.53
C ALA A 77 -22.31 -10.58 -0.52
N THR A 78 -21.48 -11.01 0.43
CA THR A 78 -21.89 -11.96 1.47
C THR A 78 -23.03 -11.42 2.31
N TYR A 79 -22.94 -10.17 2.78
CA TYR A 79 -24.02 -9.56 3.56
C TYR A 79 -25.31 -9.41 2.74
N SER A 80 -25.22 -9.00 1.47
CA SER A 80 -26.38 -8.93 0.59
C SER A 80 -27.03 -10.30 0.40
N ILE A 81 -26.24 -11.37 0.19
CA ILE A 81 -26.76 -12.73 0.04
C ILE A 81 -27.47 -13.17 1.33
N VAL A 82 -26.86 -12.94 2.50
CA VAL A 82 -27.48 -13.28 3.79
C VAL A 82 -28.79 -12.53 3.99
N LEU A 83 -28.82 -11.23 3.73
CA LEU A 83 -30.04 -10.43 3.83
C LEU A 83 -31.14 -10.94 2.87
N LEU A 84 -30.78 -11.24 1.62
CA LEU A 84 -31.70 -11.82 0.66
C LEU A 84 -32.19 -13.21 1.09
N GLN A 85 -31.35 -14.02 1.72
CA GLN A 85 -31.78 -15.30 2.31
C GLN A 85 -32.81 -15.06 3.42
N PHE A 86 -32.61 -14.10 4.33
CA PHE A 86 -33.61 -13.80 5.37
C PHE A 86 -34.91 -13.18 4.84
N GLU A 87 -34.88 -12.57 3.65
CA GLU A 87 -36.05 -11.90 3.09
C GLU A 87 -36.88 -12.80 2.16
N PHE A 88 -36.25 -13.79 1.52
CA PHE A 88 -36.88 -14.69 0.55
C PHE A 88 -36.93 -16.18 0.97
N LEU A 89 -36.25 -16.58 2.05
CA LEU A 89 -36.28 -17.92 2.64
C LEU A 89 -36.91 -17.89 4.03
#